data_AF-A0A9X2AE64-F1
#
_entry.id   AF-A0A9X2AE64-F1
#
_cell.length_a   1.000
_cell.length_b   1.000
_cell.length_c   1.000
_cell.angle_alpha   90.00
_cell.angle_beta   90.00
_cell.angle_gamma   90.00
#
_symmetry.space_group_name_H-M   'P 1'
#
loop_
_entity.id
_entity.type
_entity.pdbx_description
1 polymer ?
#
loop_
_entity_poly.entity_id
_entity_poly.type
_entity_poly.pdbx_seq_one_letter_code
_entity_poly.pdbx_strand_id
1 'polypeptide(L)' 'MVKEFLSQRHLEFKEVNVFHSSETIDEMLHYTGSFTAPLLRIGTEYVHGYDPMSISQLLERTGWIDDPTKET' A
#
# COMPACT_ATOMS: atom_id res chain seq x y z
N MET A 1 11.69 1.87 -3.36
CA MET A 1 10.98 2.98 -2.70
C MET A 1 9.86 2.52 -1.79
N VAL A 2 8.73 2.00 -2.28
CA VAL A 2 7.63 1.52 -1.41
C VAL A 2 8.08 0.44 -0.42
N LYS A 3 8.72 -0.63 -0.92
CA LYS A 3 9.18 -1.74 -0.07
C LYS A 3 10.16 -1.27 1.01
N GLU A 4 11.12 -0.43 0.64
CA GLU A 4 12.09 0.14 1.57
C GLU A 4 11.42 0.99 2.64
N PHE A 5 10.43 1.81 2.26
CA PHE A 5 9.65 2.63 3.18
C PHE A 5 8.88 1.79 4.21
N LEU A 6 8.28 0.68 3.78
CA LEU A 6 7.57 -0.25 4.66
C LEU A 6 8.54 -1.03 5.56
N SER A 7 9.65 -1.53 5.00
CA SER A 7 10.71 -2.21 5.76
C SER A 7 11.31 -1.35 6.86
N GLN A 8 11.56 -0.06 6.58
CA GLN A 8 12.09 0.90 7.57
C GLN A 8 11.13 1.15 8.74
N ARG A 9 9.83 0.90 8.55
CA ARG A 9 8.79 1.01 9.59
C ARG A 9 8.50 -0.33 10.25
N HIS A 10 9.28 -1.38 9.94
CA HIS A 10 9.07 -2.73 10.44
C HIS A 10 7.67 -3.30 10.13
N LEU A 11 7.07 -2.87 9.01
CA LEU A 11 5.78 -3.37 8.56
C LEU A 11 5.97 -4.63 7.73
N GLU A 12 5.20 -5.66 8.04
CA GLU A 12 5.10 -6.85 7.20
C GLU A 12 4.31 -6.53 5.93
N PHE A 13 4.82 -6.97 4.78
CA PHE A 13 4.13 -6.80 3.51
C PHE A 13 4.39 -8.00 2.59
N LYS A 14 3.43 -8.25 1.68
CA LYS A 14 3.55 -9.23 0.61
C LYS A 14 3.77 -8.52 -0.72
N GLU A 15 4.84 -8.87 -1.42
CA GLU A 15 5.02 -8.47 -2.81
C GLU A 15 4.25 -9.42 -3.73
N VAL A 16 3.51 -8.86 -4.68
CA VAL A 16 2.81 -9.61 -5.72
C VAL A 16 3.32 -9.14 -7.08
N ASN A 17 3.86 -10.07 -7.87
CA ASN A 17 4.19 -9.79 -9.26
C ASN A 17 2.94 -9.95 -10.13
N VAL A 18 2.36 -8.81 -10.47
CA VAL A 18 1.08 -8.72 -11.19
C VAL A 18 1.19 -9.22 -12.63
N PHE A 19 2.38 -9.18 -13.24
CA PHE A 19 2.61 -9.66 -14.61
C PHE A 19 2.54 -11.19 -14.75
N HIS A 20 2.57 -11.93 -13.63
CA HIS A 20 2.55 -13.39 -13.63
C HIS A 20 1.23 -13.97 -13.09
N SER A 21 0.25 -13.13 -12.77
CA SER A 21 -1.02 -13.55 -12.16
C SER A 21 -2.19 -12.79 -12.79
N SER A 22 -2.87 -13.41 -13.77
CA SER A 22 -4.02 -12.80 -14.45
C SER A 22 -5.13 -12.40 -13.47
N GLU A 23 -5.37 -13.20 -12.44
CA GLU A 23 -6.35 -12.90 -11.38
C GLU A 23 -6.01 -11.60 -10.63
N THR A 24 -4.72 -11.34 -10.39
CA THR A 24 -4.28 -10.10 -9.74
C THR A 24 -4.41 -8.90 -10.67
N ILE A 25 -4.21 -9.08 -11.99
CA ILE A 25 -4.46 -8.03 -12.98
C ILE A 25 -5.95 -7.66 -12.99
N ASP A 26 -6.83 -8.64 -13.00
CA ASP A 26 -8.28 -8.43 -12.96
C ASP A 26 -8.72 -7.73 -11.66
N GLU A 27 -8.18 -8.15 -10.50
CA GLU A 27 -8.41 -7.46 -9.22
C GLU A 27 -7.98 -5.98 -9.31
N MET A 28 -6.77 -5.70 -9.79
CA MET A 28 -6.26 -4.33 -9.92
C MET A 28 -7.12 -3.47 -10.83
N LEU A 29 -7.47 -3.97 -12.01
CA LEU A 29 -8.31 -3.24 -12.95
C LEU A 29 -9.71 -3.00 -12.39
N HIS A 30 -10.29 -3.99 -11.71
CA HIS A 30 -11.61 -3.87 -11.11
C HIS A 30 -11.66 -2.81 -10.02
N TYR A 31 -10.69 -2.81 -9.10
CA TYR A 31 -10.71 -1.89 -7.95
C TYR A 31 -10.11 -0.51 -8.23
N THR A 32 -9.19 -0.41 -9.19
CA THR A 32 -8.42 0.83 -9.40
C THR A 32 -8.58 1.43 -10.79
N GLY A 33 -9.18 0.70 -11.75
CA GLY A 33 -9.29 1.12 -13.14
C GLY A 33 -7.95 1.23 -13.87
N SER A 34 -6.85 0.82 -13.26
CA SER A 34 -5.50 0.99 -13.79
C SER A 34 -4.62 -0.23 -13.55
N PHE A 35 -3.68 -0.46 -14.48
CA PHE A 35 -2.65 -1.50 -14.39
C PHE A 35 -1.26 -0.90 -14.10
N THR A 36 -1.21 0.23 -13.40
CA THR A 36 0.05 0.91 -13.09
C THR A 36 0.64 0.40 -11.77
N ALA A 37 1.90 -0.04 -11.84
CA ALA A 37 2.72 -0.35 -10.67
C ALA A 37 3.72 0.79 -10.37
N PRO A 38 4.13 1.00 -9.11
CA PRO A 38 3.70 0.28 -7.91
C PRO A 38 2.26 0.66 -7.49
N LEU A 39 1.53 -0.33 -6.98
CA LEU A 39 0.21 -0.17 -6.36
C LEU A 39 0.26 -0.84 -4.98
N LEU A 40 -0.25 -0.16 -3.97
CA LEU A 40 -0.35 -0.70 -2.61
C LEU A 40 -1.80 -0.97 -2.28
N ARG A 41 -2.06 -2.06 -1.57
CA ARG A 41 -3.32 -2.31 -0.87
C ARG A 41 -3.05 -2.28 0.64
N ILE A 42 -3.67 -1.35 1.35
CA ILE A 42 -3.58 -1.22 2.81
C ILE A 42 -4.99 -1.41 3.35
N GLY A 43 -5.23 -2.53 4.05
CA GLY A 43 -6.59 -2.96 4.38
C GLY A 43 -7.42 -3.21 3.11
N THR A 44 -8.49 -2.42 2.94
CA THR A 44 -9.38 -2.45 1.77
C THR A 44 -9.16 -1.28 0.80
N GLU A 45 -8.17 -0.42 1.07
CA GLU A 45 -7.92 0.78 0.30
C GLU A 45 -6.66 0.64 -0.56
N TYR A 46 -6.65 1.35 -1.70
CA TYR A 46 -5.58 1.28 -2.68
C TYR A 46 -4.85 2.63 -2.81
N VAL A 47 -3.53 2.60 -2.93
CA VAL A 47 -2.67 3.77 -3.17
C VAL A 47 -1.82 3.53 -4.41
N HIS A 48 -1.93 4.44 -5.38
CA HIS A 48 -1.13 4.40 -6.60
C HIS A 48 0.23 5.06 -6.43
N GLY A 49 1.26 4.43 -6.97
CA GLY A 49 2.61 4.98 -6.98
C GLY A 49 3.27 4.97 -5.61
N TYR A 50 4.26 5.84 -5.45
CA TYR A 50 4.95 6.07 -4.18
C TYR A 50 4.66 7.49 -3.70
N ASP A 51 3.71 7.62 -2.77
CA ASP A 51 3.41 8.87 -2.05
C ASP A 51 3.53 8.61 -0.54
N PRO A 52 4.67 8.92 0.09
CA PRO A 52 4.93 8.55 1.48
C PRO A 52 3.98 9.22 2.49
N MET A 53 3.43 10.40 2.15
CA MET A 53 2.46 11.10 2.98
C MET A 53 1.11 10.36 3.00
N SER A 54 0.57 10.06 1.82
CA SER A 54 -0.69 9.34 1.64
C SER A 54 -0.61 7.93 2.22
N ILE A 55 0.53 7.26 2.03
CA ILE A 55 0.79 5.93 2.61
C ILE A 55 0.80 6.02 4.14
N SER A 56 1.49 7.00 4.74
CA SER A 56 1.54 7.16 6.20
C SER A 56 0.15 7.43 6.78
N GLN A 57 -0.58 8.38 6.20
CA GLN A 57 -1.94 8.73 6.63
C GLN A 57 -2.88 7.53 6.54
N LEU A 58 -2.75 6.73 5.47
CA LEU A 58 -3.57 5.54 5.31
C LEU A 58 -3.22 4.47 6.35
N LEU A 59 -1.93 4.23 6.61
CA LEU A 59 -1.46 3.30 7.64
C LEU A 59 -1.95 3.71 9.04
N GLU A 60 -1.93 5.00 9.36
CA GLU A 60 -2.46 5.55 10.62
C GLU A 60 -3.98 5.34 10.71
N ARG A 61 -4.71 5.74 9.65
CA ARG A 61 -6.18 5.61 9.61
C ARG A 61 -6.65 4.16 9.72
N THR A 62 -5.87 3.22 9.18
CA THR A 62 -6.19 1.79 9.21
C THR A 62 -5.56 1.05 10.40
N GLY A 63 -4.84 1.75 11.28
CA GLY A 63 -4.31 1.22 12.53
C GLY A 63 -3.08 0.31 12.39
N TRP A 64 -2.34 0.40 11.29
CA TRP A 64 -1.09 -0.36 11.10
C TRP A 64 0.12 0.32 11.74
N ILE A 65 0.06 1.63 11.93
CA ILE A 65 1.05 2.40 12.70
C ILE A 65 0.32 3.35 13.64
N ASP A 66 0.92 3.61 14.80
CA ASP A 66 0.48 4.67 15.68
C ASP A 66 0.91 6.04 15.12
N ASP A 67 0.05 7.03 15.34
CA ASP A 67 0.34 8.42 15.05
C ASP A 67 1.28 8.94 16.16
N PRO A 68 2.55 9.23 15.86
CA PRO A 68 3.51 9.66 16.88
C PRO A 68 3.20 11.05 17.46
N THR A 69 2.18 11.74 16.93
CA THR A 69 1.68 13.04 17.44
C THR A 69 0.46 12.90 18.34
N LYS A 70 -0.10 11.69 18.52
CA LYS A 70 -1.25 11.42 19.39
C LYS A 70 -0.92 11.03 20.83
N GLU A 71 0.35 10.92 21.20
CA GLU A 71 0.74 10.84 22.62
C GLU A 71 0.72 12.26 23.23
N THR A 72 -0.38 12.58 23.94
CA THR A 72 -0.48 13.74 24.86
C THR A 72 -1.02 13.28 26.20
#